data_AF-A0A839S486-F1
#
_entry.id   AF-A0A839S486-F1
#
_cell.length_a   1.000
_cell.length_b   1.000
_cell.length_c   1.000
_cell.angle_alpha   90.00
_cell.angle_beta   90.00
_cell.angle_gamma   90.00
#
_symmetry.space_group_name_H-M   'P 1'
#
loop_
_entity.id
_entity.type
_entity.pdbx_description
1 polymer ?
#
loop_
_entity_poly.entity_id
_entity_poly.type
_entity_poly.pdbx_seq_one_letter_code
_entity_poly.pdbx_strand_id
1 'polypeptide(L)'
;MTMGVAADSGQDLSRTTIGVLADPDLPSDLARSLADIMPGRLGERLSGEAEWTVDRARDPFESMFPDVDRFVDKAYERVRETGWDLSVALTDLPLRRATGRVVLAEVKPPQQVILISVPALGGVNVLRRLRRLVVALVVHLRRTDVASCGAAAEELQRELGSFRVHVDDDTDELEIACHGRSGVPRLLAGMVRANRPWRLVVGMSTALAGALTGASFGVLYYSVWLLATVMGPVRLAVAASAAVVVLAGWTIVGHSLWESHGPDSVEWNGNSAMPGPS
;
A
#
# COMPACT_ATOMS: atom_id res chain seq x y z
N MET A 1 -64.27 11.08 13.87
CA MET A 1 -63.91 10.21 12.74
C MET A 1 -62.83 10.96 11.97
N THR A 2 -61.56 10.79 12.39
CA THR A 2 -60.45 10.17 11.62
C THR A 2 -60.10 11.00 10.36
N MET A 3 -58.87 11.46 10.12
CA MET A 3 -57.58 10.79 10.32
C MET A 3 -56.49 11.81 10.69
N GLY A 4 -55.65 11.42 11.65
CA GLY A 4 -54.36 12.04 11.87
C GLY A 4 -53.45 11.78 10.68
N VAL A 5 -52.90 12.85 10.14
CA VAL A 5 -51.75 12.80 9.22
C VAL A 5 -50.57 12.30 10.05
N ALA A 6 -50.12 11.09 9.74
CA ALA A 6 -48.87 10.56 10.25
C ALA A 6 -47.75 11.49 9.78
N ALA A 7 -47.09 12.15 10.74
CA ALA A 7 -45.83 12.80 10.51
C ALA A 7 -44.83 11.70 10.11
N ASP A 8 -44.42 11.71 8.84
CA ASP A 8 -43.27 10.98 8.35
C ASP A 8 -42.03 11.64 8.96
N SER A 9 -41.68 11.21 10.17
CA SER A 9 -40.44 11.57 10.84
C SER A 9 -39.30 10.84 10.15
N GLY A 10 -38.90 11.32 8.96
CA GLY A 10 -37.61 10.98 8.38
C GLY A 10 -36.53 11.35 9.37
N GLN A 11 -35.98 10.36 10.07
CA GLN A 11 -34.81 10.57 10.91
C GLN A 11 -33.69 11.05 9.98
N ASP A 12 -33.28 12.31 10.16
CA ASP A 12 -32.14 12.90 9.47
C ASP A 12 -30.90 12.16 9.99
N LEU A 13 -30.56 11.04 9.34
CA LEU A 13 -29.40 10.23 9.70
C LEU A 13 -28.18 11.12 9.60
N SER A 14 -27.44 11.26 10.69
CA SER A 14 -26.19 12.02 10.67
C SER A 14 -25.28 11.43 9.60
N ARG A 15 -24.86 12.24 8.64
CA ARG A 15 -23.93 11.79 7.61
C ARG A 15 -22.55 11.68 8.22
N THR A 16 -21.94 10.50 8.12
CA THR A 16 -20.56 10.27 8.53
C THR A 16 -19.67 10.14 7.30
N THR A 17 -18.62 10.95 7.23
CA THR A 17 -17.69 11.02 6.12
C THR A 17 -16.34 10.43 6.53
N ILE A 18 -15.94 9.37 5.84
CA ILE A 18 -14.62 8.76 5.99
C ILE A 18 -13.73 9.29 4.88
N GLY A 19 -12.65 9.97 5.25
CA GLY A 19 -11.58 10.33 4.32
C GLY A 19 -10.65 9.16 4.05
N VAL A 20 -10.33 8.89 2.80
CA VAL A 20 -9.28 7.92 2.44
C VAL A 20 -8.14 8.64 1.75
N LEU A 21 -6.97 8.57 2.38
CA LEU A 21 -5.70 9.04 1.83
C LEU A 21 -4.87 7.83 1.40
N ALA A 22 -4.10 7.96 0.33
CA ALA A 22 -3.28 6.85 -0.14
C ALA A 22 -2.04 7.32 -0.89
N ASP A 23 -0.95 6.60 -0.69
CA ASP A 23 0.24 6.66 -1.53
C ASP A 23 -0.08 6.26 -2.99
N PRO A 24 0.75 6.69 -3.96
CA PRO A 24 0.56 6.36 -5.37
C PRO A 24 0.59 4.85 -5.64
N ASP A 25 0.19 4.44 -6.84
CA ASP A 25 0.16 3.04 -7.29
C ASP A 25 -0.82 2.15 -6.51
N LEU A 26 -0.31 1.12 -5.83
CA LEU A 26 -1.12 0.05 -5.24
C LEU A 26 -2.04 0.56 -4.11
N PRO A 27 -1.58 1.38 -3.13
CA PRO A 27 -2.46 2.01 -2.16
C PRO A 27 -3.58 2.83 -2.80
N SER A 28 -3.31 3.66 -3.81
CA SER A 28 -4.35 4.44 -4.50
C SER A 28 -5.41 3.57 -5.21
N ASP A 29 -5.00 2.45 -5.82
CA ASP A 29 -5.91 1.47 -6.42
C ASP A 29 -6.80 0.78 -5.38
N LEU A 30 -6.22 0.48 -4.22
CA LEU A 30 -6.94 -0.10 -3.08
C LEU A 30 -7.90 0.90 -2.44
N ALA A 31 -7.51 2.17 -2.31
CA ALA A 31 -8.37 3.24 -1.81
C ALA A 31 -9.61 3.45 -2.69
N ARG A 32 -9.45 3.43 -4.01
CA ARG A 32 -10.57 3.46 -4.97
C ARG A 32 -11.54 2.31 -4.72
N SER A 33 -10.99 1.08 -4.67
CA SER A 33 -11.78 -0.13 -4.45
C SER A 33 -12.46 -0.15 -3.07
N LEU A 34 -11.84 0.45 -2.05
CA LEU A 34 -12.43 0.59 -0.72
C LEU A 34 -13.61 1.56 -0.74
N ALA A 35 -13.46 2.75 -1.35
CA ALA A 35 -14.50 3.76 -1.39
C ALA A 35 -15.80 3.23 -2.01
N ASP A 36 -15.71 2.37 -3.02
CA ASP A 36 -16.87 1.77 -3.68
C ASP A 36 -17.63 0.77 -2.79
N ILE A 37 -16.94 0.09 -1.88
CA ILE A 37 -17.50 -1.06 -1.13
C ILE A 37 -17.83 -0.70 0.33
N MET A 38 -17.07 0.21 0.92
CA MET A 38 -17.11 0.54 2.33
C MET A 38 -18.47 1.08 2.82
N PRO A 39 -19.14 2.03 2.13
CA PRO A 39 -20.43 2.56 2.57
C PRO A 39 -21.46 1.46 2.89
N GLY A 40 -21.63 0.50 1.96
CA GLY A 40 -22.57 -0.61 2.16
C GLY A 40 -22.18 -1.53 3.31
N ARG A 41 -20.88 -1.80 3.49
CA ARG A 41 -20.39 -2.68 4.56
C ARG A 41 -20.50 -2.07 5.95
N LEU A 42 -20.32 -0.76 6.05
CA LEU A 42 -20.52 -0.04 7.30
C LEU A 42 -22.01 0.08 7.63
N GLY A 43 -22.86 0.36 6.64
CA GLY A 43 -24.31 0.35 6.81
C GLY A 43 -24.86 -1.00 7.29
N GLU A 44 -24.30 -2.12 6.82
CA GLU A 44 -24.64 -3.48 7.30
C GLU A 44 -24.27 -3.74 8.78
N ARG A 45 -23.19 -3.13 9.27
CA ARG A 45 -22.64 -3.42 10.60
C ARG A 45 -22.99 -2.41 11.68
N LEU A 46 -23.24 -1.17 11.29
CA LEU A 46 -23.58 -0.02 12.14
C LEU A 46 -24.97 0.49 11.76
N SER A 47 -25.88 -0.44 11.46
CA SER A 47 -27.20 -0.13 10.93
C SER A 47 -27.96 0.85 11.82
N GLY A 48 -28.44 1.95 11.23
CA GLY A 48 -29.23 2.97 11.92
C GLY A 48 -28.43 4.07 12.61
N GLU A 49 -27.08 4.04 12.55
CA GLU A 49 -26.26 5.08 13.18
C GLU A 49 -26.02 6.30 12.28
N ALA A 50 -25.82 6.10 10.97
CA ALA A 50 -25.42 7.17 10.05
C ALA A 50 -25.56 6.77 8.57
N GLU A 51 -25.68 7.76 7.69
CA GLU A 51 -25.37 7.59 6.26
C GLU A 51 -23.85 7.64 6.08
N TRP A 52 -23.28 6.55 5.55
CA TRP A 52 -21.82 6.44 5.37
C TRP A 52 -21.40 6.92 3.99
N THR A 53 -20.50 7.90 3.96
CA THR A 53 -19.86 8.36 2.74
C THR A 53 -18.35 8.18 2.84
N VAL A 54 -17.72 7.85 1.72
CA VAL A 54 -16.26 7.74 1.65
C VAL A 54 -15.77 8.73 0.61
N ASP A 55 -15.00 9.71 1.07
CA ASP A 55 -14.35 10.68 0.22
C ASP A 55 -12.87 10.33 0.08
N ARG A 56 -12.30 10.60 -1.09
CA ARG A 56 -10.90 10.31 -1.38
C ARG A 56 -10.15 11.61 -1.61
N ALA A 57 -9.04 11.77 -0.90
CA ALA A 57 -8.11 12.86 -1.21
C ALA A 57 -7.67 12.73 -2.67
N ARG A 58 -7.86 13.81 -3.45
CA ARG A 58 -7.46 13.87 -4.86
C ARG A 58 -6.02 14.33 -5.05
N ASP A 59 -5.42 14.94 -4.04
CA ASP A 59 -4.07 15.47 -4.13
C ASP A 59 -3.05 14.32 -4.09
N PRO A 60 -2.07 14.27 -5.01
CA PRO A 60 -0.96 13.36 -4.90
C PRO A 60 -0.28 13.64 -3.57
N PHE A 61 -0.22 12.64 -2.69
CA PHE A 61 0.36 12.76 -1.35
C PHE A 61 1.91 12.90 -1.40
N GLU A 62 2.47 13.51 -2.46
CA GLU A 62 3.89 13.55 -2.85
C GLU A 62 4.90 13.24 -1.73
N SER A 63 5.48 12.03 -1.80
CA SER A 63 6.90 11.71 -2.06
C SER A 63 8.03 12.56 -1.45
N MET A 64 7.80 13.44 -0.48
CA MET A 64 8.85 14.32 0.07
C MET A 64 9.31 13.97 1.49
N PHE A 65 8.73 12.96 2.14
CA PHE A 65 9.11 12.64 3.53
C PHE A 65 9.25 11.13 3.74
N PRO A 66 10.46 10.63 4.08
CA PRO A 66 10.68 9.22 4.38
C PRO A 66 10.12 8.78 5.75
N ASP A 67 9.38 9.66 6.44
CA ASP A 67 8.97 9.46 7.83
C ASP A 67 7.45 9.29 7.97
N VAL A 68 7.07 8.26 8.72
CA VAL A 68 5.70 7.83 8.98
C VAL A 68 4.96 8.82 9.86
N ASP A 69 5.63 9.42 10.85
CA ASP A 69 4.99 10.33 11.80
C ASP A 69 4.46 11.58 11.07
N ARG A 70 5.24 12.10 10.12
CA ARG A 70 4.82 13.23 9.27
C ARG A 70 3.67 12.88 8.33
N PHE A 71 3.57 11.61 7.92
CA PHE A 71 2.46 11.11 7.12
C PHE A 71 1.15 11.12 7.93
N VAL A 72 1.23 10.72 9.20
CA VAL A 72 0.09 10.74 10.14
C VAL A 72 -0.32 12.16 10.48
N ASP A 73 0.63 13.06 10.74
CA ASP A 73 0.35 14.47 11.04
C ASP A 73 -0.45 15.14 9.91
N LYS A 74 -0.05 14.92 8.65
CA LYS A 74 -0.79 15.41 7.48
C LYS A 74 -2.17 14.78 7.32
N ALA A 75 -2.32 13.48 7.62
CA ALA A 75 -3.62 12.82 7.60
C ALA A 75 -4.57 13.45 8.64
N TYR A 76 -4.04 13.75 9.83
CA TYR A 76 -4.77 14.46 10.88
C TYR A 76 -5.12 15.91 10.49
N GLU A 77 -4.18 16.67 9.93
CA GLU A 77 -4.45 18.02 9.41
C GLU A 77 -5.60 18.00 8.39
N ARG A 78 -5.61 17.01 7.48
CA ARG A 78 -6.70 16.86 6.51
C ARG A 78 -8.04 16.56 7.14
N VAL A 79 -8.11 15.72 8.17
CA VAL A 79 -9.37 15.49 8.93
C VAL A 79 -9.92 16.83 9.44
N ARG A 80 -9.06 17.70 9.98
CA ARG A 80 -9.46 19.01 10.50
C ARG A 80 -9.90 20.00 9.41
N GLU A 81 -9.24 19.98 8.26
CA GLU A 81 -9.49 20.94 7.17
C GLU A 81 -10.70 20.57 6.28
N THR A 82 -11.00 19.28 6.14
CA THR A 82 -12.00 18.79 5.18
C THR A 82 -13.34 18.41 5.83
N GLY A 83 -13.43 18.45 7.16
CA GLY A 83 -14.64 18.08 7.89
C GLY A 83 -14.95 16.59 7.86
N TRP A 84 -13.94 15.74 7.62
CA TRP A 84 -14.09 14.30 7.75
C TRP A 84 -14.22 13.91 9.22
N ASP A 85 -15.05 12.91 9.52
CA ASP A 85 -15.22 12.40 10.88
C ASP A 85 -14.04 11.52 11.31
N LEU A 86 -13.44 10.81 10.35
CA LEU A 86 -12.24 10.00 10.53
C LEU A 86 -11.49 9.85 9.19
N SER A 87 -10.21 9.53 9.26
CA SER A 87 -9.41 9.21 8.08
C SER A 87 -8.77 7.81 8.11
N VAL A 88 -8.66 7.22 6.93
CA VAL A 88 -7.93 5.98 6.66
C VAL A 88 -6.83 6.29 5.66
N ALA A 89 -5.58 6.24 6.11
CA ALA A 89 -4.41 6.53 5.32
C ALA A 89 -3.71 5.22 4.93
N LEU A 90 -3.49 4.99 3.63
CA LEU A 90 -2.86 3.80 3.09
C LEU A 90 -1.45 4.13 2.60
N THR A 91 -0.43 3.47 3.17
CA THR A 91 0.96 3.69 2.76
C THR A 91 1.59 2.47 2.09
N ASP A 92 2.51 2.72 1.16
CA ASP A 92 3.40 1.70 0.59
C ASP A 92 4.66 1.45 1.45
N LEU A 93 4.84 2.20 2.54
CA LEU A 93 5.95 2.06 3.47
C LEU A 93 5.74 0.88 4.44
N PRO A 94 6.80 0.09 4.69
CA PRO A 94 6.76 -0.96 5.70
C PRO A 94 6.79 -0.36 7.11
N LEU A 95 5.80 -0.69 7.94
CA LEU A 95 5.81 -0.30 9.35
C LEU A 95 6.43 -1.42 10.20
N ARG A 96 7.55 -1.11 10.87
CA ARG A 96 8.28 -2.07 11.70
C ARG A 96 8.81 -1.40 12.96
N ARG A 97 8.42 -1.91 14.12
CA ARG A 97 8.95 -1.45 15.41
C ARG A 97 10.40 -1.90 15.60
N ALA A 98 11.14 -1.20 16.47
CA ALA A 98 12.50 -1.57 16.88
C ALA A 98 12.60 -3.02 17.41
N THR A 99 11.52 -3.54 18.02
CA THR A 99 11.41 -4.94 18.47
C THR A 99 11.35 -5.97 17.34
N GLY A 100 11.28 -5.52 16.09
CA GLY A 100 11.24 -6.36 14.89
C GLY A 100 9.84 -6.81 14.47
N ARG A 101 8.79 -6.42 15.22
CA ARG A 101 7.39 -6.68 14.87
C ARG A 101 6.98 -5.89 13.64
N VAL A 102 6.25 -6.55 12.73
CA VAL A 102 5.65 -5.91 11.55
C VAL A 102 4.27 -5.41 11.92
N VAL A 103 4.06 -4.11 11.79
CA VAL A 103 2.81 -3.41 12.07
C VAL A 103 2.01 -3.34 10.78
N LEU A 104 0.74 -3.71 10.85
CA LEU A 104 -0.21 -3.57 9.74
C LEU A 104 -0.91 -2.24 9.78
N ALA A 105 -1.31 -1.81 10.98
CA ALA A 105 -2.00 -0.56 11.16
C ALA A 105 -1.70 0.06 12.51
N GLU A 106 -1.69 1.39 12.53
CA GLU A 106 -1.64 2.21 13.74
C GLU A 106 -2.91 3.05 13.74
N VAL A 107 -3.61 3.07 14.86
CA VAL A 107 -4.81 3.87 15.05
C VAL A 107 -4.52 4.87 16.16
N LYS A 108 -4.88 6.12 15.90
CA LYS A 108 -4.80 7.20 16.86
C LYS A 108 -6.22 7.69 17.16
N PRO A 109 -6.90 7.09 18.16
CA PRO A 109 -8.29 7.42 18.46
C PRO A 109 -8.57 8.91 18.73
N PRO A 110 -7.70 9.66 19.46
CA PRO A 110 -7.93 11.10 19.69
C PRO A 110 -7.97 11.91 18.39
N GLN A 111 -7.19 11.50 17.39
CA GLN A 111 -7.08 12.14 16.08
C GLN A 111 -8.06 11.57 15.05
N GLN A 112 -8.76 10.47 15.36
CA GLN A 112 -9.61 9.73 14.42
C GLN A 112 -8.86 9.32 13.13
N VAL A 113 -7.59 8.95 13.25
CA VAL A 113 -6.73 8.53 12.12
C VAL A 113 -6.41 7.06 12.22
N ILE A 114 -6.56 6.35 11.10
CA ILE A 114 -6.11 4.97 10.89
C ILE A 114 -5.03 4.96 9.82
N LEU A 115 -3.80 4.64 10.16
CA LEU A 115 -2.71 4.39 9.21
C LEU A 115 -2.61 2.90 8.91
N ILE A 116 -2.47 2.51 7.64
CA ILE A 116 -2.34 1.11 7.22
C ILE A 116 -1.16 0.94 6.27
N SER A 117 -0.24 0.04 6.64
CA SER A 117 0.82 -0.45 5.75
C SER A 117 0.28 -1.49 4.78
N VAL A 118 0.13 -1.13 3.52
CA VAL A 118 -0.31 -2.05 2.47
C VAL A 118 0.62 -3.26 2.31
N PRO A 119 1.96 -3.11 2.33
CA PRO A 119 2.88 -4.25 2.28
C PRO A 119 2.67 -5.26 3.43
N ALA A 120 2.33 -4.79 4.63
CA ALA A 120 2.12 -5.64 5.79
C ALA A 120 0.87 -6.53 5.67
N LEU A 121 -0.08 -6.20 4.78
CA LEU A 121 -1.22 -7.06 4.44
C LEU A 121 -0.78 -8.31 3.64
N GLY A 122 0.42 -8.27 3.06
CA GLY A 122 1.06 -9.33 2.27
C GLY A 122 0.71 -9.34 0.79
N GLY A 123 1.11 -10.40 0.08
CA GLY A 123 0.95 -10.48 -1.38
C GLY A 123 -0.34 -11.11 -1.91
N VAL A 124 -1.24 -11.60 -1.05
CA VAL A 124 -2.43 -12.37 -1.48
C VAL A 124 -3.68 -11.87 -0.77
N ASN A 125 -4.78 -11.74 -1.53
CA ASN A 125 -6.07 -11.27 -1.03
C ASN A 125 -6.00 -9.90 -0.31
N VAL A 126 -5.12 -9.00 -0.78
CA VAL A 126 -4.82 -7.70 -0.14
C VAL A 126 -6.09 -6.89 0.09
N LEU A 127 -6.90 -6.67 -0.95
CA LEU A 127 -8.14 -5.92 -0.85
C LEU A 127 -9.14 -6.54 0.16
N ARG A 128 -9.23 -7.88 0.20
CA ARG A 128 -10.10 -8.58 1.14
C ARG A 128 -9.63 -8.38 2.58
N ARG A 129 -8.32 -8.44 2.83
CA ARG A 129 -7.73 -8.22 4.16
C ARG A 129 -7.85 -6.77 4.59
N LEU A 130 -7.54 -5.84 3.69
CA LEU A 130 -7.71 -4.41 3.88
C LEU A 130 -9.14 -4.08 4.27
N ARG A 131 -10.14 -4.53 3.49
CA ARG A 131 -11.55 -4.31 3.80
C ARG A 131 -11.94 -4.81 5.18
N ARG A 132 -11.53 -6.03 5.54
CA ARG A 132 -11.83 -6.59 6.88
C ARG A 132 -11.19 -5.74 7.99
N LEU A 133 -9.94 -5.33 7.79
CA LEU A 133 -9.21 -4.52 8.75
C LEU A 133 -9.87 -3.14 8.91
N VAL A 134 -10.07 -2.39 7.81
CA VAL A 134 -10.66 -1.04 7.85
C VAL A 134 -12.05 -1.08 8.48
N VAL A 135 -12.93 -2.01 8.09
CA VAL A 135 -14.28 -2.11 8.68
C VAL A 135 -14.19 -2.40 10.18
N ALA A 136 -13.33 -3.32 10.62
CA ALA A 136 -13.17 -3.63 12.03
C ALA A 136 -12.64 -2.42 12.83
N LEU A 137 -11.66 -1.69 12.29
CA LEU A 137 -11.08 -0.50 12.94
C LEU A 137 -12.06 0.68 12.99
N VAL A 138 -12.83 0.92 11.92
CA VAL A 138 -13.86 1.96 11.92
C VAL A 138 -14.96 1.62 12.92
N VAL A 139 -15.44 0.37 12.96
CA VAL A 139 -16.43 -0.07 13.96
C VAL A 139 -15.88 0.09 15.38
N HIS A 140 -14.61 -0.25 15.60
CA HIS A 140 -13.95 -0.06 16.88
C HIS A 140 -13.90 1.43 17.30
N LEU A 141 -13.46 2.33 16.41
CA LEU A 141 -13.41 3.77 16.70
C LEU A 141 -14.79 4.38 17.00
N ARG A 142 -15.87 3.85 16.42
CA ARG A 142 -17.23 4.38 16.63
C ARG A 142 -17.92 3.85 17.87
N ARG A 143 -17.59 2.62 18.28
CA ARG A 143 -18.18 1.98 19.47
C ARG A 143 -17.40 2.24 20.75
N THR A 144 -16.15 2.66 20.64
CA THR A 144 -15.28 2.86 21.79
C THR A 144 -15.38 4.31 22.25
N ASP A 145 -15.93 4.51 23.45
CA ASP A 145 -15.71 5.73 24.21
C ASP A 145 -14.40 5.54 25.01
N VAL A 146 -13.64 6.62 25.25
CA VAL A 146 -12.26 6.56 25.80
C VAL A 146 -12.20 5.73 27.10
N ALA A 147 -13.27 5.76 27.90
CA ALA A 147 -13.41 4.99 29.14
C ALA A 147 -13.51 3.45 28.98
N SER A 148 -13.64 2.93 27.75
CA SER A 148 -13.93 1.51 27.45
C SER A 148 -12.91 0.82 26.52
N CYS A 149 -11.73 1.45 26.34
CA CYS A 149 -10.69 1.05 25.40
C CYS A 149 -10.26 -0.44 25.53
N GLY A 150 -10.06 -0.93 26.76
CA GLY A 150 -9.58 -2.30 27.00
C GLY A 150 -10.54 -3.41 26.52
N ALA A 151 -11.83 -3.31 26.83
CA ALA A 151 -12.82 -4.32 26.41
C ALA A 151 -13.04 -4.30 24.89
N ALA A 152 -13.03 -3.11 24.29
CA ALA A 152 -13.16 -2.94 22.86
C ALA A 152 -11.94 -3.48 22.08
N ALA A 153 -10.74 -3.39 22.67
CA ALA A 153 -9.53 -3.98 22.10
C ALA A 153 -9.57 -5.52 22.10
N GLU A 154 -10.12 -6.14 23.15
CA GLU A 154 -10.32 -7.60 23.19
C GLU A 154 -11.35 -8.08 22.15
N GLU A 155 -12.43 -7.32 21.95
CA GLU A 155 -13.41 -7.55 20.87
C GLU A 155 -12.74 -7.57 19.51
N LEU A 156 -11.92 -6.54 19.26
CA LEU A 156 -11.19 -6.38 18.02
C LEU A 156 -10.14 -7.48 17.83
N GLN A 157 -9.47 -7.91 18.90
CA GLN A 157 -8.53 -9.03 18.88
C GLN A 157 -9.22 -10.34 18.49
N ARG A 158 -10.43 -10.61 19.00
CA ARG A 158 -11.25 -11.78 18.63
C ARG A 158 -11.66 -11.73 17.16
N GLU A 159 -12.04 -10.55 16.67
CA GLU A 159 -12.45 -10.38 15.27
C GLU A 159 -11.27 -10.55 14.29
N LEU A 160 -10.13 -9.94 14.61
CA LEU A 160 -8.98 -9.91 13.72
C LEU A 160 -8.15 -11.19 13.75
N GLY A 161 -8.19 -11.95 14.86
CA GLY A 161 -7.76 -13.35 15.11
C GLY A 161 -6.34 -13.74 14.66
N SER A 162 -6.06 -13.52 13.38
CA SER A 162 -4.77 -13.65 12.70
C SER A 162 -3.78 -12.49 12.92
N PHE A 163 -4.18 -11.46 13.66
CA PHE A 163 -3.36 -10.30 14.01
C PHE A 163 -3.36 -10.09 15.52
N ARG A 164 -2.30 -9.46 16.04
CA ARG A 164 -2.23 -9.03 17.43
C ARG A 164 -2.62 -7.57 17.51
N VAL A 165 -3.51 -7.25 18.42
CA VAL A 165 -3.89 -5.90 18.81
C VAL A 165 -3.11 -5.55 20.07
N HIS A 166 -2.41 -4.44 20.05
CA HIS A 166 -1.69 -3.89 21.19
C HIS A 166 -2.24 -2.49 21.44
N VAL A 167 -2.64 -2.22 22.68
CA VAL A 167 -3.02 -0.89 23.14
C VAL A 167 -1.81 -0.32 23.87
N ASP A 168 -1.47 0.93 23.58
CA ASP A 168 -0.50 1.70 24.34
C ASP A 168 -1.21 2.31 25.56
N ASP A 169 -0.79 1.96 26.77
CA ASP A 169 -1.45 2.35 28.02
C ASP A 169 -1.35 3.85 28.32
N ASP A 170 -0.37 4.57 27.74
CA ASP A 170 -0.13 5.99 28.02
C ASP A 170 -0.84 6.92 27.04
N THR A 171 -1.03 6.47 25.79
CA THR A 171 -1.53 7.30 24.69
C THR A 171 -2.88 6.86 24.12
N ASP A 172 -3.41 5.72 24.59
CA ASP A 172 -4.57 5.03 24.00
C ASP A 172 -4.41 4.73 22.50
N GLU A 173 -3.18 4.77 21.97
CA GLU A 173 -2.89 4.42 20.59
C GLU A 173 -3.01 2.89 20.40
N LEU A 174 -3.58 2.48 19.26
CA LEU A 174 -3.81 1.07 18.96
C LEU A 174 -2.91 0.62 17.82
N GLU A 175 -2.09 -0.38 18.08
CA GLU A 175 -1.22 -1.01 17.09
C GLU A 175 -1.74 -2.40 16.72
N ILE A 176 -1.98 -2.64 15.43
CA ILE A 176 -2.31 -3.96 14.89
C ILE A 176 -1.08 -4.54 14.21
N ALA A 177 -0.53 -5.61 14.77
CA ALA A 177 0.70 -6.24 14.31
C ALA A 177 0.51 -7.70 13.85
N CYS A 178 1.42 -8.18 13.00
CA CYS A 178 1.49 -9.58 12.63
C CYS A 178 1.98 -10.43 13.82
N HIS A 179 1.56 -11.70 13.88
CA HIS A 179 2.21 -12.67 14.76
C HIS A 179 3.68 -12.87 14.35
N GLY A 180 4.59 -12.87 15.33
CA GLY A 180 6.03 -12.68 15.12
C GLY A 180 6.65 -13.44 13.94
N ARG A 181 6.34 -14.73 13.76
CA ARG A 181 6.96 -15.57 12.71
C ARG A 181 6.37 -15.34 11.31
N SER A 182 5.17 -14.78 11.19
CA SER A 182 4.50 -14.57 9.89
C SER A 182 4.64 -13.15 9.35
N GLY A 183 5.13 -12.20 10.15
CA GLY A 183 5.22 -10.79 9.78
C GLY A 183 6.19 -10.51 8.64
N VAL A 184 7.47 -10.87 8.81
CA VAL A 184 8.53 -10.60 7.83
C VAL A 184 8.26 -11.24 6.45
N PRO A 185 7.97 -12.55 6.32
CA PRO A 185 7.74 -13.13 5.00
C PRO A 185 6.51 -12.54 4.32
N ARG A 186 5.49 -12.16 5.10
CA ARG A 186 4.30 -11.48 4.58
C ARG A 186 4.63 -10.09 4.08
N LEU A 187 5.36 -9.30 4.86
CA LEU A 187 5.81 -7.96 4.50
C LEU A 187 6.62 -7.98 3.20
N LEU A 188 7.61 -8.87 3.12
CA LEU A 188 8.42 -9.04 1.92
C LEU A 188 7.57 -9.44 0.71
N ALA A 189 6.62 -10.37 0.87
CA ALA A 189 5.70 -10.73 -0.20
C ALA A 189 4.81 -9.54 -0.63
N GLY A 190 4.43 -8.66 0.30
CA GLY A 190 3.72 -7.42 0.01
C GLY A 190 4.58 -6.42 -0.76
N MET A 191 5.80 -6.15 -0.29
CA MET A 191 6.76 -5.26 -0.95
C MET A 191 7.10 -5.74 -2.36
N VAL A 192 7.41 -7.03 -2.53
CA VAL A 192 7.70 -7.63 -3.84
C VAL A 192 6.51 -7.52 -4.78
N ARG A 193 5.29 -7.72 -4.29
CA ARG A 193 4.09 -7.58 -5.11
C ARG A 193 3.80 -6.13 -5.48
N ALA A 194 4.08 -5.17 -4.59
CA ALA A 194 3.90 -3.75 -4.86
C ALA A 194 4.76 -3.31 -6.07
N ASN A 195 5.98 -3.83 -6.19
CA ASN A 195 6.87 -3.59 -7.33
C ASN A 195 6.43 -4.26 -8.66
N ARG A 196 5.24 -4.88 -8.67
CA ARG A 196 4.60 -5.43 -9.86
C ARG A 196 5.52 -6.25 -10.81
N PRO A 197 6.43 -7.13 -10.33
CA PRO A 197 7.48 -7.72 -11.16
C PRO A 197 6.94 -8.60 -12.28
N TRP A 198 5.79 -9.24 -12.05
CA TRP A 198 5.10 -10.05 -13.06
C TRP A 198 4.65 -9.26 -14.28
N ARG A 199 4.49 -7.93 -14.22
CA ARG A 199 4.04 -7.11 -15.36
C ARG A 199 5.19 -6.95 -16.34
N LEU A 200 6.41 -6.86 -15.80
CA LEU A 200 7.64 -6.90 -16.59
C LEU A 200 7.81 -8.27 -17.24
N VAL A 201 7.64 -9.35 -16.48
CA VAL A 201 7.77 -10.72 -17.01
C VAL A 201 6.72 -11.02 -18.09
N VAL A 202 5.47 -10.64 -17.88
CA VAL A 202 4.40 -10.82 -18.88
C VAL A 202 4.65 -9.95 -20.11
N GLY A 203 5.12 -8.71 -19.93
CA GLY A 203 5.51 -7.82 -21.03
C GLY A 203 6.69 -8.36 -21.87
N MET A 204 7.60 -9.11 -21.24
CA MET A 204 8.74 -9.75 -21.91
C MET A 204 8.46 -11.21 -22.34
N SER A 205 7.25 -11.72 -22.17
CA SER A 205 6.93 -13.14 -22.40
C SER A 205 7.27 -13.61 -23.82
N THR A 206 7.09 -12.76 -24.82
CA THR A 206 7.47 -13.03 -26.21
C THR A 206 8.98 -13.11 -26.41
N ALA A 207 9.74 -12.19 -25.80
CA ALA A 207 11.20 -12.22 -25.82
C ALA A 207 11.75 -13.44 -25.08
N LEU A 208 11.17 -13.79 -23.92
CA LEU A 208 11.51 -14.99 -23.15
C LEU A 208 11.21 -16.26 -23.94
N ALA A 209 10.04 -16.34 -24.58
CA ALA A 209 9.67 -17.46 -25.43
C ALA A 209 10.64 -17.61 -26.62
N GLY A 210 11.02 -16.49 -27.25
CA GLY A 210 12.04 -16.47 -28.31
C GLY A 210 13.41 -16.96 -27.83
N ALA A 211 13.87 -16.49 -26.66
CA ALA A 211 15.13 -16.91 -26.07
C ALA A 211 15.13 -18.40 -25.71
N LEU A 212 14.07 -18.90 -25.07
CA LEU A 212 13.90 -20.32 -24.72
C LEU A 212 13.84 -21.20 -25.96
N THR A 213 13.16 -20.73 -27.02
CA THR A 213 13.11 -21.42 -28.31
C THR A 213 14.51 -21.51 -28.92
N GLY A 214 15.24 -20.40 -28.99
CA GLY A 214 16.63 -20.39 -29.48
C GLY A 214 17.56 -21.29 -28.68
N ALA A 215 17.47 -21.26 -27.35
CA ALA A 215 18.25 -22.12 -26.47
C ALA A 215 17.91 -23.60 -26.69
N SER A 216 16.63 -23.94 -26.86
CA SER A 216 16.17 -25.31 -27.13
C SER A 216 16.70 -25.82 -28.47
N PHE A 217 16.65 -25.00 -29.52
CA PHE A 217 17.26 -25.35 -30.81
C PHE A 217 18.77 -25.60 -30.69
N GLY A 218 19.47 -24.78 -29.90
CA GLY A 218 20.90 -24.97 -29.64
C GLY A 218 21.22 -26.27 -28.91
N VAL A 219 20.38 -26.70 -27.96
CA VAL A 219 20.58 -27.93 -27.19
C VAL A 219 20.20 -29.19 -27.97
N LEU A 220 19.13 -29.12 -28.79
CA LEU A 220 18.60 -30.29 -29.51
C LEU A 220 19.37 -30.63 -30.78
N TYR A 221 20.14 -29.70 -31.35
CA TYR A 221 20.92 -29.95 -32.56
C TYR A 221 22.27 -30.60 -32.26
N TYR A 222 22.46 -31.84 -32.70
CA TYR A 222 23.69 -32.62 -32.55
C TYR A 222 24.95 -31.93 -33.10
N SER A 223 24.82 -31.15 -34.17
CA SER A 223 25.96 -30.43 -34.77
C SER A 223 26.54 -29.35 -33.86
N VAL A 224 25.75 -28.79 -32.93
CA VAL A 224 26.23 -27.81 -31.93
C VAL A 224 27.11 -28.51 -30.88
N TRP A 225 26.67 -29.66 -30.40
CA TRP A 225 27.47 -30.52 -29.51
C TRP A 225 28.77 -31.00 -30.17
N LEU A 226 28.69 -31.42 -31.44
CA LEU A 226 29.86 -31.86 -32.20
C LEU A 226 30.90 -30.74 -32.33
N LEU A 227 30.46 -29.52 -32.69
CA LEU A 227 31.35 -28.37 -32.81
C LEU A 227 32.00 -27.99 -31.46
N ALA A 228 31.25 -28.10 -30.36
CA ALA A 228 31.77 -27.90 -29.01
C ALA A 228 32.83 -28.94 -28.63
N THR A 229 32.65 -30.21 -29.00
CA THR A 229 33.63 -31.28 -28.71
C THR A 229 34.88 -31.25 -29.59
N VAL A 230 34.79 -30.69 -30.80
CA VAL A 230 35.94 -30.51 -31.72
C VAL A 230 36.76 -29.27 -31.36
N MET A 231 36.15 -28.25 -30.75
CA MET A 231 36.87 -27.11 -30.19
C MET A 231 37.49 -27.47 -28.84
N GLY A 232 38.83 -27.37 -28.74
CA GLY A 232 39.51 -27.54 -27.45
C GLY A 232 38.98 -26.57 -26.37
N PRO A 233 39.09 -26.93 -25.07
CA PRO A 233 38.40 -26.25 -23.97
C PRO A 233 38.70 -24.75 -23.86
N VAL A 234 39.92 -24.34 -24.23
CA VAL A 234 40.35 -22.93 -24.23
C VAL A 234 39.57 -22.11 -25.26
N ARG A 235 39.40 -22.62 -26.48
CA ARG A 235 38.64 -21.91 -27.54
C ARG A 235 37.17 -21.75 -27.14
N LEU A 236 36.63 -22.76 -26.48
CA LEU A 236 35.26 -22.76 -25.98
C LEU A 236 35.07 -21.70 -24.87
N ALA A 237 36.03 -21.60 -23.92
CA ALA A 237 36.02 -20.58 -22.89
C ALA A 237 36.12 -19.15 -23.47
N VAL A 238 36.98 -18.94 -24.48
CA VAL A 238 37.10 -17.66 -25.20
C VAL A 238 35.81 -17.31 -25.94
N ALA A 239 35.20 -18.27 -26.64
CA ALA A 239 33.94 -18.04 -27.35
C ALA A 239 32.79 -17.69 -26.38
N ALA A 240 32.69 -18.40 -25.25
CA ALA A 240 31.67 -18.14 -24.22
C ALA A 240 31.85 -16.76 -23.58
N SER A 241 33.08 -16.41 -23.20
CA SER A 241 33.38 -15.08 -22.63
C SER A 241 33.15 -13.96 -23.63
N ALA A 242 33.53 -14.13 -24.90
CA ALA A 242 33.22 -13.17 -25.96
C ALA A 242 31.72 -12.97 -26.14
N ALA A 243 30.93 -14.04 -26.13
CA ALA A 243 29.47 -13.96 -26.22
C ALA A 243 28.86 -13.19 -25.05
N VAL A 244 29.34 -13.42 -23.81
CA VAL A 244 28.90 -12.68 -22.62
C VAL A 244 29.25 -11.19 -22.74
N VAL A 245 30.47 -10.85 -23.18
CA VAL A 245 30.90 -9.45 -23.36
C VAL A 245 30.06 -8.73 -24.40
N VAL A 246 29.79 -9.38 -25.55
CA VAL A 246 28.94 -8.82 -26.60
C VAL A 246 27.52 -8.59 -26.08
N LEU A 247 26.92 -9.55 -25.37
CA LEU A 247 25.58 -9.42 -24.80
C LEU A 247 25.51 -8.32 -23.73
N ALA A 248 26.50 -8.26 -22.83
CA ALA A 248 26.58 -7.23 -21.80
C ALA A 248 26.75 -5.84 -22.43
N GLY A 249 27.64 -5.70 -23.42
CA GLY A 249 27.83 -4.45 -24.16
C GLY A 249 26.56 -4.01 -24.89
N TRP A 250 25.89 -4.93 -25.58
CA TRP A 250 24.60 -4.68 -26.22
C TRP A 250 23.55 -4.20 -25.22
N THR A 251 23.45 -4.83 -24.04
CA THR A 251 22.47 -4.47 -23.01
C THR A 251 22.75 -3.08 -22.43
N ILE A 252 24.01 -2.77 -22.12
CA ILE A 252 24.41 -1.48 -21.55
C ILE A 252 24.13 -0.33 -22.52
N VAL A 253 24.51 -0.51 -23.80
CA VAL A 253 24.33 0.50 -24.85
C VAL A 253 22.85 0.60 -25.25
N GLY A 254 22.17 -0.53 -25.41
CA GLY A 254 20.79 -0.59 -25.90
C GLY A 254 19.73 -0.16 -24.89
N HIS A 255 19.97 -0.34 -23.59
CA HIS A 255 19.05 0.08 -22.52
C HIS A 255 19.46 1.37 -21.82
N SER A 256 20.50 2.05 -22.30
CA SER A 256 20.99 3.32 -21.72
C SER A 256 21.06 3.28 -20.19
N LEU A 257 21.57 2.16 -19.64
CA LEU A 257 21.71 1.96 -18.18
C LEU A 257 22.80 2.84 -17.55
N TRP A 258 23.41 3.71 -18.35
CA TRP A 258 24.24 4.79 -17.87
C TRP A 258 23.34 5.98 -17.56
N GLU A 259 23.10 6.23 -16.27
CA GLU A 259 22.64 7.53 -15.80
C GLU A 259 23.71 8.56 -16.15
N SER A 260 23.49 9.28 -17.24
CA SER A 260 24.19 10.54 -17.45
C SER A 260 23.66 11.51 -16.39
N HIS A 261 24.49 11.84 -15.40
CA HIS A 261 24.24 12.99 -14.53
C HIS A 261 24.19 14.25 -15.41
N GLY A 262 22.99 14.63 -15.82
CA GLY A 262 22.71 15.99 -16.28
C GLY A 262 22.83 16.92 -15.07
N PRO A 263 23.60 18.01 -15.14
CA PRO A 263 23.70 18.97 -14.05
C PRO A 263 22.44 19.84 -14.02
N ASP A 264 21.35 19.34 -13.43
CA ASP A 264 20.20 20.17 -13.10
C ASP A 264 20.38 20.71 -11.68
N SER A 265 21.33 21.65 -11.53
CA SER A 265 21.28 22.60 -10.42
C SER A 265 20.20 23.64 -10.75
N VAL A 266 18.96 23.33 -10.38
CA VAL A 266 17.93 24.36 -10.22
C VAL A 266 18.34 25.19 -9.01
N GLU A 267 19.07 26.27 -9.27
CA GLU A 267 19.26 27.36 -8.32
C GLU A 267 17.88 27.91 -7.95
N TRP A 268 17.42 27.55 -6.75
CA TRP A 268 16.29 28.21 -6.11
C TRP A 268 16.71 29.64 -5.77
N ASN A 269 16.37 30.58 -6.65
CA ASN A 269 16.56 32.00 -6.41
C ASN A 269 15.48 32.49 -5.43
N GLY A 270 15.86 32.65 -4.16
CA GLY A 270 15.00 33.09 -3.06
C GLY A 270 14.57 34.56 -3.12
N ASN A 271 14.22 35.09 -4.29
CA ASN A 271 13.79 36.48 -4.43
C ASN A 271 12.47 36.61 -5.20
N SER A 272 11.41 36.02 -4.66
CA SER A 272 10.03 36.41 -4.97
C SER A 272 9.44 37.14 -3.78
N ALA A 273 9.55 38.47 -3.84
CA ALA A 273 8.95 39.41 -2.91
C ALA A 273 7.43 39.22 -2.84
N MET A 274 6.92 39.21 -1.60
CA MET A 274 5.50 39.38 -1.28
C MET A 274 4.96 40.69 -1.88
N PRO A 275 3.85 40.70 -2.64
CA PRO A 275 3.08 41.93 -2.81
C PRO A 275 2.36 42.23 -1.51
N GLY A 276 2.68 43.39 -0.91
CA GLY A 276 2.01 43.89 0.28
C GLY A 276 0.52 44.18 0.05
N PRO A 277 -0.26 44.30 1.14
CA PRO A 277 -1.70 44.50 1.04
C PRO A 277 -2.02 45.92 0.57
N SER A 278 -2.93 46.02 -0.39
CA SER A 278 -3.72 47.22 -0.69
C SER A 278 -5.17 46.96 -0.36
#